data_AF-A0A1G4NXZ0-F1
#
_entry.id   AF-A0A1G4NXZ0-F1
#
_cell.length_a   1.000
_cell.length_b   1.000
_cell.length_c   1.000
_cell.angle_alpha   90.00
_cell.angle_beta   90.00
_cell.angle_gamma   90.00
#
_symmetry.space_group_name_H-M   'P 1'
#
loop_
_entity.id
_entity.type
_entity.pdbx_description
1 polymer ?
#
loop_
_entity_poly.entity_id
_entity_poly.type
_entity_poly.pdbx_seq_one_letter_code
_entity_poly.pdbx_strand_id
1 'polypeptide(L)'
;MAISSNHPYISPNFLLLSQKVSYLCDINSLIVMDKLYCKINIIVNNYIYVKFYAYDGNLALARTLVQVSFKSTSAQSMMTLISSHLYIVSSLSVRHALYIGAELAKAEISMIMQQEYIQN
;
A
#
# COMPACT_ATOMS: atom_id res chain seq x y z
N MET A 1 38.79 -19.63 -9.18
CA MET A 1 38.71 -18.37 -8.41
C MET A 1 38.52 -17.24 -9.41
N ALA A 2 37.26 -16.83 -9.67
CA ALA A 2 36.84 -15.51 -10.16
C ALA A 2 35.36 -15.55 -10.66
N ILE A 3 34.46 -15.22 -9.74
CA ILE A 3 33.23 -14.42 -9.83
C ILE A 3 32.50 -14.33 -11.19
N SER A 4 31.34 -15.02 -11.25
CA SER A 4 30.26 -14.77 -12.20
C SER A 4 29.37 -13.65 -11.66
N SER A 5 29.29 -12.52 -12.36
CA SER A 5 28.39 -11.41 -12.06
C SER A 5 26.99 -11.69 -12.63
N ASN A 6 26.14 -12.32 -11.84
CA ASN A 6 24.71 -12.45 -12.13
C ASN A 6 24.00 -11.12 -11.82
N HIS A 7 23.72 -10.33 -12.86
CA HIS A 7 22.73 -9.26 -12.81
C HIS A 7 21.32 -9.87 -12.85
N PRO A 8 20.44 -9.60 -11.87
CA PRO A 8 19.03 -9.96 -12.00
C PRO A 8 18.33 -9.00 -12.96
N TYR A 9 17.76 -9.56 -14.02
CA TYR A 9 16.89 -8.89 -14.98
C TYR A 9 15.69 -8.26 -14.25
N ILE A 10 15.62 -6.93 -14.24
CA ILE A 10 14.44 -6.17 -13.85
C ILE A 10 13.45 -6.30 -15.01
N SER A 11 12.33 -7.00 -14.79
CA SER A 11 11.25 -7.12 -15.77
C SER A 11 10.52 -5.77 -15.91
N PRO A 12 10.43 -5.18 -17.11
CA PRO A 12 9.71 -3.93 -17.34
C PRO A 12 8.26 -4.25 -17.72
N ASN A 13 7.43 -4.62 -16.74
CA ASN A 13 5.98 -4.74 -16.96
C ASN A 13 5.23 -4.32 -15.69
N PHE A 14 5.41 -3.07 -15.27
CA PHE A 14 4.54 -2.41 -14.30
C PHE A 14 3.33 -1.84 -15.06
N LEU A 15 2.35 -2.69 -15.36
CA LEU A 15 1.09 -2.26 -15.98
C LEU A 15 0.28 -1.46 -14.95
N LEU A 16 0.36 -0.14 -15.06
CA LEU A 16 -0.51 0.85 -14.43
C LEU A 16 -1.95 0.64 -14.92
N LEU A 17 -2.72 -0.16 -14.19
CA LEU A 17 -4.18 -0.17 -14.32
C LEU A 17 -4.74 0.94 -13.43
N SER A 18 -4.62 2.20 -13.87
CA SER A 18 -5.28 3.33 -13.22
C SER A 18 -6.78 3.30 -13.52
N GLN A 19 -7.55 2.54 -12.75
CA GLN A 19 -9.01 2.69 -12.76
C GLN A 19 -9.35 4.01 -12.07
N LYS A 20 -9.87 4.94 -12.86
CA LYS A 20 -10.30 6.28 -12.44
C LYS A 20 -11.56 6.12 -11.59
N VAL A 21 -11.42 6.08 -10.27
CA VAL A 21 -12.56 6.01 -9.35
C VAL A 21 -12.83 7.39 -8.76
N SER A 22 -13.89 8.04 -9.25
CA SER A 22 -14.38 9.31 -8.74
C SER A 22 -15.23 9.08 -7.49
N TYR A 23 -14.66 9.23 -6.30
CA TYR A 23 -15.44 9.41 -5.07
C TYR A 23 -15.40 10.88 -4.65
N LEU A 24 -16.59 11.48 -4.58
CA LEU A 24 -16.86 12.74 -3.90
C LEU A 24 -16.67 12.50 -2.38
N CYS A 25 -15.47 12.75 -1.87
CA CYS A 25 -15.26 12.81 -0.42
C CYS A 25 -15.46 14.26 0.03
N ASP A 26 -16.39 14.44 0.96
CA ASP A 26 -16.84 15.69 1.56
C ASP A 26 -15.67 16.43 2.24
N ILE A 27 -15.43 17.68 1.87
CA ILE A 27 -14.19 18.44 2.13
C ILE A 27 -14.15 19.10 3.52
N ASN A 28 -15.22 18.98 4.32
CA ASN A 28 -15.35 19.80 5.54
C ASN A 28 -14.81 19.17 6.84
N SER A 29 -14.10 18.04 6.80
CA SER A 29 -13.37 17.50 7.97
C SER A 29 -11.85 17.55 7.74
N LEU A 30 -11.33 18.77 7.62
CA LEU A 30 -9.90 19.09 7.62
C LEU A 30 -9.29 18.86 9.02
N ILE A 31 -9.20 17.61 9.44
CA ILE A 31 -8.17 17.16 10.39
C ILE A 31 -7.05 16.64 9.50
N VAL A 32 -5.98 17.43 9.34
CA VAL A 32 -4.68 17.11 8.71
C VAL A 32 -4.60 15.67 8.19
N MET A 33 -5.22 15.41 7.04
CA MET A 33 -5.14 14.10 6.40
C MET A 33 -3.75 14.02 5.79
N ASP A 34 -2.92 13.15 6.34
CA ASP A 34 -1.68 12.74 5.72
C ASP A 34 -1.96 12.40 4.24
N LYS A 35 -1.05 12.80 3.35
CA LYS A 35 -1.23 12.75 1.87
C LYS A 35 -1.47 11.34 1.30
N LEU A 36 -1.31 10.33 2.15
CA LEU A 36 -1.50 8.93 1.87
C LEU A 36 -2.52 8.34 2.84
N TYR A 37 -3.58 7.78 2.29
CA TYR A 37 -4.52 6.92 3.01
C TYR A 37 -4.21 5.45 2.70
N CYS A 38 -4.19 4.59 3.72
CA CYS A 38 -3.89 3.17 3.60
C CYS A 38 -5.09 2.31 4.03
N LYS A 39 -5.47 1.34 3.19
CA LYS A 39 -6.50 0.36 3.49
C LYS A 39 -5.96 -1.07 3.33
N ILE A 40 -6.05 -1.84 4.39
CA ILE A 40 -5.62 -3.23 4.49
C ILE A 40 -6.87 -4.10 4.48
N ASN A 41 -6.86 -5.20 3.75
CA ASN A 41 -7.92 -6.19 3.74
C ASN A 41 -7.29 -7.58 3.68
N ILE A 42 -7.97 -8.57 4.25
CA ILE A 42 -7.64 -9.99 4.03
C ILE A 42 -8.64 -10.53 2.99
N ILE A 43 -8.13 -11.19 1.96
CA ILE A 43 -8.94 -11.82 0.91
C ILE A 43 -9.00 -13.33 1.18
N VAL A 44 -10.12 -13.95 0.79
CA VAL A 44 -10.28 -15.41 0.68
C VAL A 44 -9.04 -15.99 -0.01
N ASN A 45 -8.44 -17.05 0.57
CA ASN A 45 -7.15 -17.68 0.21
C ASN A 45 -5.89 -17.14 0.92
N ASN A 46 -6.00 -16.60 2.14
CA ASN A 46 -4.86 -16.23 2.98
C ASN A 46 -3.89 -15.24 2.32
N TYR A 47 -4.43 -14.20 1.68
CA TYR A 47 -3.64 -13.07 1.19
C TYR A 47 -4.00 -11.79 1.93
N ILE A 48 -2.96 -11.04 2.30
CA ILE A 48 -3.04 -9.65 2.73
C ILE A 48 -3.03 -8.76 1.49
N TYR A 49 -3.97 -7.82 1.42
CA TYR A 49 -4.08 -6.85 0.35
C TYR A 49 -4.01 -5.44 0.92
N VAL A 50 -3.09 -4.63 0.42
CA VAL A 50 -2.87 -3.25 0.89
C VAL A 50 -3.12 -2.28 -0.26
N LYS A 51 -3.97 -1.28 -0.05
CA LYS A 51 -4.25 -0.19 -0.98
C LYS A 51 -3.75 1.11 -0.40
N PHE A 52 -2.91 1.81 -1.14
CA PHE A 52 -2.56 3.20 -0.88
C PHE A 52 -3.33 4.10 -1.82
N TYR A 53 -3.90 5.16 -1.28
CA TYR A 53 -4.56 6.23 -2.00
C TYR A 53 -3.76 7.51 -1.75
N ALA A 54 -3.16 8.05 -2.80
CA ALA A 54 -2.38 9.27 -2.74
C ALA A 54 -3.13 10.42 -3.40
N TYR A 55 -3.11 11.58 -2.73
CA TYR A 55 -3.60 12.82 -3.32
C TYR A 55 -2.45 13.61 -3.94
N ASP A 56 -2.53 13.86 -5.24
CA ASP A 56 -1.62 14.78 -5.93
C ASP A 56 -2.31 16.13 -6.16
N GLY A 57 -1.89 17.14 -5.40
CA GLY A 57 -2.42 18.50 -5.48
C GLY A 57 -1.96 19.27 -6.72
N ASN A 58 -0.99 18.77 -7.49
CA ASN A 58 -0.45 19.46 -8.66
C ASN A 58 -1.24 19.19 -9.96
N LEU A 59 -2.15 18.21 -9.96
CA LEU A 59 -3.03 17.91 -11.09
C LEU A 59 -4.27 18.81 -11.05
N ALA A 60 -4.08 20.08 -11.40
CA ALA A 60 -5.09 21.15 -11.37
C ALA A 60 -6.36 20.92 -12.23
N LEU A 61 -6.41 19.84 -13.02
CA LEU A 61 -7.52 19.57 -13.96
C LEU A 61 -8.28 18.26 -13.69
N ALA A 62 -7.82 17.42 -12.76
CA ALA A 62 -8.60 16.29 -12.26
C ALA A 62 -8.05 15.91 -10.90
N ARG A 63 -8.90 15.87 -9.87
CA ARG A 63 -8.60 15.29 -8.55
C ARG A 63 -8.42 13.76 -8.68
N THR A 64 -7.41 13.32 -9.41
CA THR A 64 -7.11 11.91 -9.62
C THR A 64 -6.37 11.39 -8.40
N LEU A 65 -7.08 10.60 -7.60
CA LEU A 65 -6.47 9.77 -6.58
C LEU A 65 -5.62 8.70 -7.29
N VAL A 66 -4.32 8.69 -7.01
CA VAL A 66 -3.45 7.60 -7.47
C VAL A 66 -3.63 6.45 -6.50
N GLN A 67 -4.02 5.28 -7.02
CA GLN A 67 -4.13 4.06 -6.23
C GLN A 67 -2.97 3.13 -6.54
N VAL A 68 -2.26 2.70 -5.50
CA VAL A 68 -1.26 1.63 -5.59
C VAL A 68 -1.75 0.46 -4.74
N SER A 69 -1.65 -0.75 -5.27
CA SER A 69 -2.14 -1.94 -4.57
C SER A 69 -1.07 -3.02 -4.51
N PHE A 70 -0.92 -3.63 -3.34
CA PHE A 70 0.00 -4.73 -3.08
C PHE A 70 -0.77 -5.95 -2.60
N LYS A 71 -0.24 -7.14 -2.90
CA LYS A 71 -0.79 -8.42 -2.46
C LYS A 71 0.35 -9.30 -1.99
N SER A 72 0.19 -9.94 -0.83
CA SER A 72 1.18 -10.87 -0.29
C SER A 72 0.55 -11.89 0.65
N THR A 73 1.26 -12.96 0.96
CA THR A 73 0.85 -14.01 1.90
C THR A 73 1.42 -13.82 3.31
N SER A 74 2.27 -12.82 3.53
CA SER A 74 2.83 -12.50 4.85
C SER A 74 3.03 -11.01 5.02
N ALA A 75 3.02 -10.54 6.28
CA ALA A 75 3.29 -9.14 6.59
C ALA A 75 4.72 -8.75 6.19
N GLN A 76 5.68 -9.66 6.40
CA GLN A 76 7.08 -9.43 6.02
C GLN A 76 7.25 -9.19 4.52
N SER A 77 6.67 -10.06 3.69
CA SER A 77 6.73 -9.91 2.23
C SER A 77 5.96 -8.67 1.76
N MET A 78 4.85 -8.33 2.43
CA MET A 78 4.13 -7.08 2.19
C MET A 78 4.99 -5.85 2.48
N MET A 79 5.72 -5.83 3.60
CA MET A 79 6.62 -4.74 3.95
C MET A 79 7.75 -4.56 2.94
N THR A 80 8.31 -5.66 2.42
CA THR A 80 9.29 -5.61 1.32
C THR A 80 8.70 -4.96 0.06
N LEU A 81 7.46 -5.32 -0.33
CA LEU A 81 6.79 -4.73 -1.48
C LEU A 81 6.48 -3.24 -1.29
N ILE A 82 6.04 -2.83 -0.10
CA ILE A 82 5.80 -1.42 0.23
C ILE A 82 7.11 -0.65 0.19
N SER A 83 8.18 -1.21 0.77
CA SER A 83 9.49 -0.58 0.88
C SER A 83 10.19 -0.40 -0.46
N SER A 84 9.86 -1.22 -1.47
CA SER A 84 10.40 -1.07 -2.83
C SER A 84 9.70 0.03 -3.64
N HIS A 85 8.55 0.54 -3.17
CA HIS A 85 7.81 1.59 -3.86
C HIS A 85 8.20 2.98 -3.36
N LEU A 86 9.20 3.58 -4.02
CA LEU A 86 9.86 4.82 -3.61
C LEU A 86 8.89 5.95 -3.20
N TYR A 87 7.84 6.21 -3.98
CA TYR A 87 6.89 7.28 -3.71
C TYR A 87 6.08 7.07 -2.42
N ILE A 88 5.75 5.81 -2.09
CA ILE A 88 4.95 5.51 -0.90
C ILE A 88 5.84 5.67 0.32
N VAL A 89 7.03 5.08 0.29
CA VAL A 89 8.01 5.18 1.38
C VAL A 89 8.37 6.63 1.67
N SER A 90 8.64 7.43 0.64
CA SER A 90 9.01 8.84 0.83
C SER A 90 7.85 9.72 1.32
N SER A 91 6.61 9.29 1.14
CA SER A 91 5.42 10.03 1.53
C SER A 91 4.82 9.57 2.87
N LEU A 92 5.33 8.48 3.46
CA LEU A 92 4.86 7.98 4.76
C LEU A 92 5.53 8.73 5.91
N SER A 93 4.73 9.28 6.81
CA SER A 93 5.21 9.73 8.11
C SER A 93 5.62 8.53 8.97
N VAL A 94 6.53 8.72 9.92
CA VAL A 94 6.94 7.65 10.86
C VAL A 94 5.72 7.10 11.61
N ARG A 95 4.78 7.97 12.00
CA ARG A 95 3.53 7.58 12.65
C ARG A 95 2.69 6.66 11.76
N HIS A 96 2.53 7.01 10.49
CA HIS A 96 1.80 6.18 9.55
C HIS A 96 2.50 4.86 9.25
N ALA A 97 3.82 4.86 9.10
CA ALA A 97 4.57 3.63 8.91
C ALA A 97 4.38 2.65 10.10
N LEU A 98 4.41 3.17 11.33
CA LEU A 98 4.17 2.37 12.54
C LEU A 98 2.72 1.86 12.60
N TYR A 99 1.73 2.70 12.27
CA TYR A 99 0.33 2.28 12.19
C TYR A 99 0.14 1.15 11.17
N ILE A 100 0.70 1.29 9.97
CA ILE A 100 0.63 0.27 8.92
C ILE A 100 1.28 -1.03 9.41
N GLY A 101 2.43 -0.96 10.07
CA GLY A 101 3.10 -2.13 10.64
C GLY A 101 2.22 -2.86 11.68
N ALA A 102 1.57 -2.11 12.57
CA ALA A 102 0.65 -2.68 13.56
C ALA A 102 -0.56 -3.36 12.92
N GLU A 103 -1.17 -2.72 11.90
CA GLU A 103 -2.30 -3.28 11.19
C GLU A 103 -1.93 -4.50 10.33
N LEU A 104 -0.72 -4.53 9.75
CA LEU A 104 -0.21 -5.71 9.05
C LEU A 104 0.03 -6.89 10.00
N ALA A 105 0.58 -6.64 11.19
CA ALA A 105 0.74 -7.67 12.22
C ALA A 105 -0.63 -8.21 12.67
N LYS A 106 -1.60 -7.32 12.89
CA LYS A 106 -2.99 -7.71 13.22
C LYS A 106 -3.61 -8.56 12.12
N ALA A 107 -3.44 -8.18 10.86
CA ALA A 107 -3.94 -8.93 9.72
C ALA A 107 -3.31 -10.33 9.63
N GLU A 108 -2.00 -10.44 9.83
CA GLU A 108 -1.29 -11.72 9.81
C GLU A 108 -1.74 -12.65 10.95
N ILE A 109 -1.88 -12.12 12.17
CA ILE A 109 -2.42 -12.88 13.31
C ILE A 109 -3.86 -13.34 13.01
N SER A 110 -4.71 -12.46 12.50
CA SER A 110 -6.10 -12.79 12.18
C SER A 110 -6.17 -13.92 11.15
N MET A 111 -5.30 -13.88 10.13
CA MET A 111 -5.18 -14.93 9.11
C MET A 111 -4.72 -16.28 9.68
N ILE A 112 -3.72 -16.28 10.57
CA ILE A 112 -3.23 -17.49 11.25
C ILE A 112 -4.32 -18.09 12.15
N MET A 113 -5.03 -17.24 12.89
CA MET A 113 -6.08 -17.64 13.83
C MET A 113 -7.42 -17.93 13.15
N GLN A 114 -7.53 -17.76 11.83
CA GLN A 114 -8.76 -17.87 11.06
C GLN A 114 -9.89 -16.96 11.62
N GLN A 115 -9.50 -15.77 12.08
CA GLN A 115 -10.40 -14.75 12.58
C GLN A 115 -10.66 -13.66 11.54
N GLU A 116 -11.79 -12.98 11.67
CA GLU A 116 -12.10 -11.80 10.86
C GLU A 116 -11.18 -10.65 11.24
N TYR A 117 -10.50 -10.09 10.24
CA TYR A 117 -9.70 -8.89 10.40
C TYR A 117 -10.56 -7.63 10.19
N ILE A 118 -10.42 -6.69 11.11
CA ILE A 118 -11.04 -5.36 11.03
C ILE A 118 -9.93 -4.33 11.17
N GLN A 119 -9.83 -3.38 10.24
CA GLN A 119 -8.93 -2.24 10.37
C GLN A 119 -9.57 -1.18 11.27
N ASN A 120 -8.79 -0.57 12.17
CA ASN A 120 -9.24 0.52 13.05
C ASN A 120 -8.87 1.90 12.48
#